data_AF-A0A221R9B2-F1
#
_entry.id   AF-A0A221R9B2-F1
#
_cell.length_a   1.000
_cell.length_b   1.000
_cell.length_c   1.000
_cell.angle_alpha   90.00
_cell.angle_beta   90.00
_cell.angle_gamma   90.00
#
_symmetry.space_group_name_H-M   'P 1'
#
loop_
_entity.id
_entity.type
_entity.pdbx_description
1 polymer ?
#
loop_
_entity_poly.entity_id
_entity_poly.type
_entity_poly.pdbx_seq_one_letter_code
_entity_poly.pdbx_strand_id
1 'polypeptide(L)' 'MSRSDVQMVIVRERGNEIHGYAVASGGGRVYVVWEVASGRRRQRGFRAEHVFVPGTELPWRGLPIPPDQLEGPHRIRR' A
#
# COMPACT_ATOMS: atom_id res chain seq x y z
N MET A 1 17.35 -3.16 -4.87
CA MET A 1 16.15 -3.55 -4.11
C MET A 1 15.59 -4.77 -4.82
N SER A 2 15.62 -5.93 -4.15
CA SER A 2 15.10 -7.18 -4.71
C SER A 2 13.58 -7.06 -4.86
N ARG A 3 13.02 -7.84 -5.79
CA ARG A 3 11.60 -7.90 -6.20
C ARG A 3 10.65 -8.40 -5.08
N SER A 4 11.06 -8.33 -3.82
CA SER A 4 10.57 -9.15 -2.69
C SER A 4 9.92 -8.36 -1.55
N ASP A 5 9.89 -7.02 -1.61
CA ASP A 5 9.47 -6.18 -0.47
C ASP A 5 8.01 -5.69 -0.55
N VAL A 6 7.16 -6.34 -1.34
CA VAL A 6 5.75 -5.94 -1.47
C VAL A 6 4.93 -6.61 -0.36
N GLN A 7 4.43 -5.81 0.56
CA GLN A 7 3.70 -6.27 1.74
C GLN A 7 2.23 -5.82 1.67
N MET A 8 1.29 -6.73 1.91
CA MET A 8 -0.11 -6.35 2.11
C MET A 8 -0.24 -5.48 3.35
N VAL A 9 -0.97 -4.38 3.24
CA VAL A 9 -1.17 -3.41 4.31
C VAL A 9 -2.60 -2.90 4.35
N ILE A 10 -2.99 -2.43 5.53
CA ILE A 10 -4.24 -1.72 5.78
C ILE A 10 -3.88 -0.32 6.26
N VAL A 11 -4.39 0.70 5.58
CA VAL A 11 -4.22 2.09 5.95
C VAL A 11 -5.49 2.57 6.66
N ARG A 12 -5.36 3.19 7.82
CA ARG A 12 -6.47 3.87 8.51
C ARG A 12 -6.13 5.34 8.71
N GLU A 13 -6.79 6.22 7.96
CA GLU A 13 -6.58 7.68 8.03
C GLU A 13 -7.92 8.42 7.97
N ARG A 14 -8.21 9.23 9.01
CA ARG A 14 -9.40 10.11 9.08
C ARG A 14 -10.72 9.37 8.80
N GLY A 15 -10.89 8.18 9.38
CA GLY A 15 -12.09 7.35 9.20
C GLY A 15 -12.15 6.58 7.89
N ASN A 16 -11.15 6.71 7.01
CA ASN A 16 -11.05 5.88 5.81
C ASN A 16 -10.18 4.66 6.08
N GLU A 17 -10.58 3.51 5.55
CA GLU A 17 -9.80 2.29 5.54
C GLU A 17 -9.45 1.91 4.09
N ILE A 18 -8.17 1.70 3.81
CA ILE A 18 -7.68 1.30 2.49
C ILE A 18 -6.90 0.00 2.64
N HIS A 19 -7.24 -0.98 1.81
CA HIS A 19 -6.56 -2.26 1.74
C HIS A 19 -5.71 -2.28 0.49
N GLY A 20 -4.40 -2.43 0.63
CA GLY A 20 -3.48 -2.35 -0.50
C GLY A 20 -2.14 -3.00 -0.22
N TYR A 21 -1.13 -2.53 -0.94
CA TYR A 21 0.22 -3.08 -0.93
C TYR A 21 1.23 -1.96 -0.70
N ALA A 22 2.09 -2.10 0.30
CA ALA A 22 3.23 -1.22 0.49
C ALA A 22 4.29 -1.54 -0.57
N VAL A 23 4.71 -0.52 -1.31
CA VAL A 23 5.66 -0.67 -2.44
C VAL A 23 6.97 0.10 -2.22
N ALA A 24 6.99 1.03 -1.27
CA ALA A 24 8.19 1.74 -0.84
C ALA A 24 7.97 2.37 0.55
N SER A 25 9.06 2.63 1.26
CA SER A 25 9.06 3.41 2.50
C SER A 25 10.23 4.41 2.52
N GLY A 26 10.03 5.55 3.19
CA GLY A 26 11.05 6.57 3.32
C GLY A 26 10.49 7.89 3.86
N GLY A 27 11.31 8.65 4.59
CA GLY A 27 10.93 9.96 5.14
C GLY A 27 9.70 9.91 6.04
N GLY A 28 9.55 8.85 6.86
CA GLY A 28 8.39 8.64 7.74
C GLY A 28 7.09 8.27 7.02
N ARG A 29 7.16 7.96 5.72
CA ARG A 29 5.99 7.59 4.91
C ARG A 29 6.12 6.18 4.33
N VAL A 30 4.98 5.57 4.10
CA VAL A 30 4.81 4.31 3.36
C VAL A 30 3.95 4.59 2.13
N TYR A 31 4.46 4.22 0.96
CA TYR A 31 3.76 4.37 -0.31
C TYR A 31 2.96 3.11 -0.55
N VAL A 32 1.64 3.28 -0.69
CA VAL A 32 0.69 2.18 -0.83
C VAL A 32 -0.01 2.28 -2.17
N VAL A 33 -0.10 1.15 -2.87
CA VAL A 33 -0.86 0.95 -4.10
C VAL A 33 -2.11 0.13 -3.79
N TRP A 34 -3.26 0.52 -4.33
CA TRP A 34 -4.51 -0.23 -4.20
C TRP A 34 -5.40 -0.04 -5.43
N GLU A 35 -6.36 -0.94 -5.61
CA GLU A 35 -7.41 -0.82 -6.62
C GLU A 35 -8.74 -0.47 -5.98
N VAL A 36 -9.52 0.36 -6.66
CA VAL A 36 -10.92 0.64 -6.31
C VAL A 36 -11.86 -0.21 -7.16
N ALA A 37 -13.12 -0.34 -6.73
CA ALA A 37 -14.12 -1.19 -7.38
C ALA A 37 -14.31 -0.94 -8.90
N SER A 38 -13.99 0.25 -9.41
CA SER A 38 -14.02 0.55 -10.84
C SER A 38 -12.83 0.01 -11.64
N GLY A 39 -11.95 -0.77 -11.02
CA GLY A 39 -10.71 -1.28 -11.63
C GLY A 39 -9.61 -0.22 -11.75
N ARG A 40 -9.82 0.99 -11.23
CA ARG A 40 -8.80 2.05 -11.27
C ARG A 40 -7.75 1.83 -10.18
N ARG A 41 -6.49 1.87 -10.57
CA ARG A 41 -5.36 1.86 -9.63
C ARG A 41 -5.13 3.23 -9.00
N ARG A 42 -4.79 3.22 -7.73
CA ARG A 42 -4.46 4.40 -6.92
C ARG A 42 -3.14 4.16 -6.21
N GLN A 43 -2.46 5.27 -5.94
CA GLN A 43 -1.25 5.26 -5.15
C GLN A 43 -1.13 6.55 -4.34
N ARG A 44 -0.66 6.42 -3.10
CA ARG A 44 -0.44 7.55 -2.20
C ARG A 44 0.57 7.19 -1.11
N GLY A 45 1.32 8.18 -0.65
CA GLY A 45 2.16 8.08 0.55
C GLY A 45 1.36 8.43 1.80
N PHE A 46 1.36 7.52 2.77
CA PHE A 46 0.73 7.67 4.08
C PHE A 46 1.80 7.78 5.17
N ARG A 47 1.47 8.41 6.30
CA ARG A 47 2.35 8.37 7.47
C ARG A 47 2.44 6.94 7.99
N ALA A 48 3.61 6.52 8.45
CA ALA A 48 3.83 5.15 8.91
C ALA A 48 2.87 4.77 10.06
N GLU A 49 2.51 5.71 10.94
CA GLU A 49 1.55 5.49 12.04
C GLU A 49 0.13 5.10 11.60
N HIS A 50 -0.21 5.33 10.33
CA HIS A 50 -1.52 5.00 9.75
C HIS A 50 -1.51 3.67 8.98
N VAL A 51 -0.38 2.97 8.89
CA VAL A 51 -0.22 1.77 8.05
C VAL A 51 0.04 0.54 8.92
N PHE A 52 -0.80 -0.47 8.75
CA PHE A 52 -0.82 -1.68 9.57
C PHE A 52 -0.61 -2.91 8.71
N VAL A 53 0.09 -3.91 9.26
CA VAL A 53 0.13 -5.24 8.67
C VAL A 53 -1.19 -5.96 9.02
N PRO A 54 -1.87 -6.59 8.05
CA PRO A 54 -3.10 -7.33 8.32
C PRO A 54 -2.87 -8.45 9.33
N GLY A 55 -3.91 -8.73 10.12
CA GLY A 55 -3.92 -9.82 11.10
C GLY A 55 -5.30 -10.45 11.21
N THR A 56 -5.48 -11.32 12.19
CA THR A 56 -6.78 -11.99 12.45
C THR A 56 -7.88 -11.00 12.85
N GLU A 57 -7.55 -10.03 13.71
CA GLU A 57 -8.48 -8.99 14.17
C GLU A 57 -8.70 -7.88 13.12
N LEU A 58 -7.73 -7.71 12.22
CA LEU A 58 -7.76 -6.72 11.16
C LEU A 58 -7.44 -7.38 9.80
N PRO A 59 -8.40 -8.12 9.24
CA PRO A 59 -8.17 -8.90 8.03
C PRO A 59 -8.09 -8.00 6.79
N TRP A 60 -7.21 -8.36 5.86
CA TRP A 60 -7.10 -7.69 4.57
C TRP A 60 -8.26 -8.10 3.66
N ARG A 61 -8.90 -7.12 3.02
CA ARG A 61 -10.09 -7.27 2.16
C ARG A 61 -9.97 -6.45 0.88
N GLY A 62 -8.75 -6.17 0.44
CA GLY A 62 -8.49 -5.42 -0.78
C GLY A 62 -8.73 -6.25 -2.03
N LEU A 63 -8.64 -5.59 -3.19
CA LEU A 63 -8.60 -6.28 -4.47
C LEU A 63 -7.15 -6.75 -4.75
N PRO A 64 -6.95 -8.04 -5.09
CA PRO A 64 -5.62 -8.54 -5.42
C PRO A 64 -5.02 -7.82 -6.62
N ILE A 65 -3.77 -7.38 -6.51
CA ILE A 65 -3.02 -6.78 -7.62
C ILE A 65 -1.86 -7.72 -7.97
N PRO A 66 -1.67 -8.09 -9.26
CA PRO A 66 -0.54 -8.89 -9.69
C PRO A 66 0.82 -8.26 -9.31
N PRO A 67 1.84 -9.03 -8.86
CA PRO A 67 3.11 -8.46 -8.42
C PRO A 67 3.88 -7.65 -9.48
N ASP A 68 3.77 -8.04 -10.75
CA ASP A 68 4.29 -7.31 -11.91
C ASP A 68 3.60 -5.96 -12.14
N GLN A 69 2.49 -5.72 -11.46
CA GLN A 69 1.66 -4.53 -11.53
C GLN A 69 1.76 -3.63 -10.29
N LEU A 70 2.59 -4.00 -9.32
CA LEU A 70 2.83 -3.31 -8.04
C LEU A 70 4.01 -2.33 -8.09
N GLU A 71 4.42 -1.89 -9.29
CA GLU A 71 5.48 -0.88 -9.41
C GLU A 71 4.98 0.49 -8.90
N GLY A 72 5.62 1.00 -7.85
CA GLY A 72 5.45 2.40 -7.43
C GLY A 72 6.05 3.37 -8.45
N PRO A 73 5.81 4.69 -8.35
CA PRO A 73 6.39 5.65 -9.28
C PRO A 73 7.90 5.50 -9.20
N HIS A 74 8.51 5.26 -10.36
CA HIS A 74 9.95 5.22 -10.51
C HIS A 74 10.60 6.36 -9.75
N ARG A 75 11.44 6.00 -8.77
CA ARG A 75 12.39 6.89 -8.09
C ARG A 75 11.76 8.16 -7.49
N ILE A 76 11.51 8.12 -6.18
CA ILE A 76 11.70 9.34 -5.39
C ILE A 76 13.20 9.61 -5.41
N ARG A 77 13.66 10.49 -6.29
CA ARG A 77 15.01 11.05 -6.19
C ARG A 77 15.10 11.72 -4.81
N ARG A 78 16.12 11.31 -4.04
CA ARG A 78 16.59 12.07 -2.88
C ARG A 78 16.98 13.49 -3.31
#